data_AF-A0A0B7A813-F1
#
_entry.id   AF-A0A0B7A813-F1
#
_cell.length_a   1.000
_cell.length_b   1.000
_cell.length_c   1.000
_cell.angle_alpha   90.00
_cell.angle_beta   90.00
_cell.angle_gamma   90.00
#
_symmetry.space_group_name_H-M   'P 1'
#
loop_
_entity.id
_entity.type
_entity.pdbx_description
1 polymer ?
#
loop_
_entity_poly.entity_id
_entity_poly.type
_entity_poly.pdbx_seq_one_letter_code
_entity_poly.pdbx_strand_id
1 'polypeptide(L)' 'MDNHQTELAEKLAAEGHLHYCGVRSLVPSLKSLDFKVLKPFLPGEPEKFADHLDQIMGFW' A
#
# COMPACT_ATOMS: atom_id res chain seq x y z
N MET A 1 -10.00 13.04 6.51
CA MET A 1 -9.97 11.65 5.99
C MET A 1 -10.52 11.77 4.58
N ASP A 2 -9.68 12.28 3.70
CA ASP A 2 -10.04 12.65 2.34
C ASP A 2 -9.69 11.51 1.39
N ASN A 3 -9.46 11.82 0.11
CA ASN A 3 -9.18 10.86 -0.95
C ASN A 3 -7.87 10.05 -0.77
N HIS A 4 -7.15 10.21 0.34
CA HIS A 4 -5.88 9.54 0.61
C HIS A 4 -5.94 8.01 0.54
N GLN A 5 -7.05 7.39 0.92
CA GLN A 5 -7.21 5.94 0.77
C GLN A 5 -7.30 5.52 -0.70
N THR A 6 -7.98 6.32 -1.52
CA THR A 6 -8.09 6.09 -2.96
C THR A 6 -6.76 6.31 -3.66
N GLU A 7 -6.06 7.40 -3.33
CA GLU A 7 -4.70 7.68 -3.84
C GLU A 7 -3.73 6.54 -3.50
N LEU A 8 -3.79 6.03 -2.27
CA LEU A 8 -2.96 4.90 -1.85
C LEU A 8 -3.30 3.62 -2.62
N ALA A 9 -4.59 3.32 -2.78
CA ALA A 9 -5.04 2.14 -3.52
C ALA A 9 -4.61 2.20 -4.99
N GLU A 10 -4.72 3.36 -5.64
CA GLU A 10 -4.25 3.60 -7.00
C GLU A 10 -2.75 3.35 -7.14
N LYS A 11 -1.96 3.91 -6.22
CA LYS A 11 -0.50 3.72 -6.23
C LYS A 11 -0.10 2.26 -6.06
N LEU A 12 -0.65 1.57 -5.05
CA LEU A 12 -0.32 0.17 -4.78
C LEU A 12 -0.80 -0.75 -5.92
N ALA A 13 -1.92 -0.42 -6.58
CA ALA A 13 -2.38 -1.15 -7.76
C ALA A 13 -1.44 -0.94 -8.96
N ALA A 14 -0.96 0.28 -9.19
CA ALA A 14 0.02 0.58 -10.24
C ALA A 14 1.36 -0.16 -10.01
N GLU A 15 1.76 -0.34 -8.75
CA GLU A 15 2.96 -1.09 -8.38
C GLU A 15 2.76 -2.62 -8.45
N GLY A 16 1.50 -3.07 -8.51
CA GLY A 16 1.09 -4.47 -8.62
C GLY A 16 0.95 -5.19 -7.28
N HIS A 17 0.79 -4.44 -6.18
CA HIS A 17 0.68 -5.00 -4.83
C HIS A 17 -0.75 -5.34 -4.41
N LEU A 18 -1.75 -4.72 -5.04
CA LEU A 18 -3.16 -5.02 -4.77
C LEU A 18 -4.02 -4.81 -6.00
N HIS A 19 -5.27 -5.26 -5.90
CA HIS A 19 -6.36 -4.81 -6.73
C HIS A 19 -7.39 -4.10 -5.87
N TYR A 20 -7.95 -2.99 -6.38
CA TYR A 20 -9.00 -2.24 -5.70
C TYR A 20 -10.22 -2.11 -6.60
N CYS A 21 -11.39 -1.99 -5.98
CA CYS A 21 -12.64 -1.77 -6.69
C CYS A 21 -13.63 -1.03 -5.78
N GLY A 22 -14.66 -0.44 -6.39
CA GLY A 22 -15.78 0.12 -5.65
C GLY A 22 -16.85 -0.93 -5.35
N VAL A 23 -17.77 -0.63 -4.44
CA VAL A 23 -18.86 -1.54 -4.04
C VAL A 23 -19.66 -2.05 -5.25
N ARG A 24 -19.95 -1.17 -6.22
CA ARG A 24 -20.72 -1.51 -7.42
C ARG A 24 -19.96 -2.45 -8.37
N SER A 25 -18.63 -2.43 -8.35
CA SER A 25 -17.79 -3.25 -9.21
C SER A 25 -17.16 -4.45 -8.49
N LEU A 26 -17.51 -4.71 -7.23
CA LEU A 26 -16.94 -5.81 -6.45
C LEU A 26 -17.16 -7.18 -7.11
N VAL A 27 -18.41 -7.52 -7.44
CA VAL A 27 -18.76 -8.81 -8.07
C VAL A 27 -18.03 -9.03 -9.41
N PRO A 28 -18.07 -8.09 -10.38
CA PRO A 28 -17.33 -8.29 -11.62
C PRO A 28 -15.81 -8.35 -11.40
N SER A 29 -15.26 -7.55 -10.48
CA SER A 29 -13.82 -7.57 -10.17
C SER A 29 -13.39 -8.93 -9.64
N LEU A 30 -14.10 -9.50 -8.66
CA LEU A 30 -13.79 -10.82 -8.10
C LEU A 30 -13.83 -11.94 -9.14
N LYS A 31 -14.63 -11.80 -10.19
CA LYS A 31 -14.72 -12.80 -11.27
C LYS A 31 -13.56 -12.73 -12.26
N SER A 32 -12.99 -11.54 -12.48
CA SER A 32 -11.89 -11.33 -13.44
C SER A 32 -10.51 -11.26 -12.78
N LEU A 33 -10.44 -11.28 -11.45
CA LEU A 33 -9.20 -11.15 -10.68
C LEU A 33 -8.33 -12.40 -10.76
N ASP A 34 -7.07 -12.22 -11.15
CA ASP A 34 -6.02 -13.23 -10.99
C ASP A 34 -5.07 -12.82 -9.86
N PHE A 35 -5.30 -13.33 -8.65
CA PHE A 35 -4.46 -12.99 -7.50
C PHE A 35 -3.00 -13.45 -7.63
N LYS A 36 -2.67 -14.32 -8.59
CA LYS A 36 -1.30 -14.83 -8.79
C LYS A 36 -0.37 -13.77 -9.37
N VAL A 37 -0.90 -12.71 -9.97
CA VAL A 37 -0.10 -11.62 -10.56
C VAL A 37 0.33 -10.58 -9.52
N LEU A 38 -0.19 -10.65 -8.30
CA LEU A 38 0.14 -9.71 -7.23
C LEU A 38 1.54 -9.96 -6.69
N LYS A 39 2.30 -8.87 -6.56
CA LYS A 39 3.60 -8.87 -5.90
C LYS A 39 3.40 -8.78 -4.38
N PRO A 40 4.09 -9.61 -3.59
CA PRO A 40 4.10 -9.46 -2.14
C PRO A 40 4.47 -8.02 -1.74
N PHE A 41 3.71 -7.44 -0.81
CA PHE A 41 4.05 -6.16 -0.22
C PHE A 41 5.04 -6.40 0.92
N LEU A 42 6.27 -5.92 0.75
CA LEU A 42 7.31 -6.12 1.76
C LEU A 42 7.01 -5.26 3.00
N PRO A 43 7.34 -5.74 4.21
CA PRO A 43 7.30 -4.91 5.39
C PRO A 43 8.20 -3.68 5.20
N GLY A 44 7.76 -2.53 5.71
CA GLY A 44 8.60 -1.34 5.76
C GLY A 44 9.74 -1.53 6.75
N GLU A 45 10.68 -0.59 6.73
CA GLU A 45 11.84 -0.52 7.62
C GLU A 45 11.70 0.72 8.54
N PRO A 46 10.70 0.74 9.45
CA PRO A 46 10.44 1.90 10.32
C PRO A 46 11.63 2.25 11.22
N GLU A 47 12.49 1.28 11.53
CA GLU A 47 13.72 1.46 12.28
C GLU A 47 14.65 2.48 11.62
N LYS A 48 14.75 2.53 10.29
CA LYS A 48 15.59 3.53 9.60
C LYS A 48 15.12 4.95 9.87
N PHE A 49 13.81 5.14 9.95
CA PHE A 49 13.22 6.43 10.27
C PHE A 49 13.40 6.77 11.76
N ALA A 50 13.22 5.80 12.65
CA ALA A 50 13.47 5.97 14.08
C ALA A 50 14.94 6.35 14.35
N ASP A 51 15.89 5.62 13.78
CA ASP A 51 17.33 5.90 13.89
C ASP A 51 17.67 7.31 13.39
N HIS A 52 17.06 7.73 12.28
CA HIS A 52 17.24 9.07 11.74
C HIS A 52 16.70 10.16 12.69
N LEU A 53 15.53 9.91 13.30
CA LEU A 53 14.99 10.81 14.32
C LEU A 53 15.90 10.88 15.55
N ASP A 54 16.39 9.74 16.05
CA ASP A 54 17.27 9.71 17.22
C ASP A 54 18.56 10.50 16.98
N GLN A 55 19.12 10.43 15.77
CA GLN A 55 20.27 11.26 15.36
C GLN A 55 19.96 12.75 15.36
N ILE A 56 18.82 13.16 14.80
CA ILE A 56 18.41 14.58 14.76
C ILE A 56 18.14 15.12 16.15
N MET A 57 17.53 14.31 17.01
CA MET A 57 17.11 14.70 18.35
C MET A 57 18.23 14.59 19.41
N GLY A 58 19.37 13.98 19.06
CA GLY A 58 20.52 13.83 19.96
C GLY A 58 20.34 12.75 21.02
N PHE A 59 19.53 11.72 20.73
CA PHE A 59 19.34 10.55 21.61
C PHE A 59 20.39 9.44 21.40
N TRP A 60 21.42 9.72 20.59
CA TRP A 60 22.54 8.84 20.28
C TRP A 60 23.57 8.74 21.39
#